data_AF-A0A7J2LJU8-F1
#
_entry.id   AF-A0A7J2LJU8-F1
#
_cell.length_a   1.000
_cell.length_b   1.000
_cell.length_c   1.000
_cell.angle_alpha   90.00
_cell.angle_beta   90.00
_cell.angle_gamma   90.00
#
_symmetry.space_group_name_H-M   'P 1'
#
loop_
_entity.id
_entity.type
_entity.pdbx_description
1 polymer ?
#
loop_
_entity_poly.entity_id
_entity_poly.type
_entity_poly.pdbx_seq_one_letter_code
_entity_poly.pdbx_strand_id
1 'polypeptide(L)'
;LGLSTQKLENLAYASRISAKVDNACIQDGFQLYHHCFVFDERGNWAVIQQGMNDCLHKARRYHWFSGDIEESMVNEPHSGICCDIKLDRVLDMTSGESEEARKCSVVIAQEFERELKSLKIKKLVMPRHHELYEFHLSKHGRAILEKIKTIEPKNYEELIAIKGVGPKTIRALALISELIYGKAPSYRDPAVYSFAHGGKDGWPYPVNKKRYDESIYTLRQIIEEAKIGKREKLRVLKRLSITEKLFETNKS
;
A
#
# COMPACT_ATOMS: atom_id res chain seq x y z
N LEU A 1 26.63 -10.16 10.46
CA LEU A 1 25.38 -9.43 10.77
C LEU A 1 25.20 -9.32 12.29
N GLY A 2 25.97 -8.47 12.97
CA GLY A 2 25.90 -8.29 14.44
C GLY A 2 24.62 -7.61 14.95
N LEU A 3 23.46 -8.08 14.50
CA LEU A 3 22.13 -7.56 14.86
C LEU A 3 21.66 -8.19 16.16
N SER A 4 21.01 -7.38 17.01
CA SER A 4 20.35 -7.89 18.21
C SER A 4 19.12 -8.73 17.85
N THR A 5 18.71 -9.63 18.75
CA THR A 5 17.49 -10.44 18.60
C THR A 5 16.27 -9.57 18.31
N GLN A 6 16.11 -8.45 19.04
CA GLN A 6 15.02 -7.50 18.82
C GLN A 6 15.00 -6.93 17.39
N LYS A 7 16.17 -6.59 16.83
CA LYS A 7 16.25 -6.08 15.45
C LYS A 7 15.84 -7.15 14.45
N LEU A 8 16.25 -8.40 14.68
CA LEU A 8 15.86 -9.52 13.82
C LEU A 8 14.35 -9.78 13.86
N GLU A 9 13.73 -9.69 15.04
CA GLU A 9 12.28 -9.82 15.19
C GLU A 9 11.53 -8.69 14.47
N ASN A 10 12.03 -7.45 14.56
CA ASN A 10 11.45 -6.30 13.87
C ASN A 10 11.54 -6.46 12.34
N LEU A 11 12.66 -6.96 11.82
CA LEU A 11 12.81 -7.24 10.38
C LEU A 11 11.86 -8.35 9.91
N ALA A 12 11.73 -9.42 10.70
CA ALA A 12 10.78 -10.49 10.42
C ALA A 12 9.33 -10.00 10.49
N TYR A 13 9.02 -9.06 11.38
CA TYR A 13 7.74 -8.38 11.43
C TYR A 13 7.49 -7.52 10.19
N ALA A 14 8.43 -6.63 9.84
CA ALA A 14 8.36 -5.77 8.66
C ALA A 14 8.13 -6.55 7.36
N SER A 15 8.84 -7.67 7.19
CA SER A 15 8.66 -8.57 6.05
C SER A 15 7.25 -9.17 5.98
N ARG A 16 6.67 -9.57 7.13
CA ARG A 16 5.32 -10.15 7.19
C ARG A 16 4.22 -9.11 7.01
N ILE A 17 4.34 -7.96 7.67
CA ILE A 17 3.29 -6.93 7.63
C ILE A 17 3.22 -6.24 6.27
N SER A 18 4.36 -5.98 5.61
CA SER A 18 4.38 -5.45 4.24
C SER A 18 3.65 -6.38 3.25
N ALA A 19 3.93 -7.70 3.31
CA ALA A 19 3.21 -8.68 2.50
C ALA A 19 1.72 -8.77 2.85
N LYS A 20 1.37 -8.53 4.12
CA LYS A 20 -0.01 -8.52 4.58
C LYS A 20 -0.78 -7.33 4.02
N VAL A 21 -0.20 -6.14 4.09
CA VAL A 21 -0.79 -4.89 3.63
C VAL A 21 -1.03 -4.94 2.13
N ASP A 22 -0.03 -5.32 1.35
CA ASP A 22 -0.11 -5.36 -0.12
C ASP A 22 -1.16 -6.36 -0.60
N ASN A 23 -1.30 -7.49 0.09
CA ASN A 23 -2.27 -8.53 -0.28
C ASN A 23 -3.70 -8.21 0.17
N ALA A 24 -3.89 -7.53 1.31
CA ALA A 24 -5.18 -7.48 1.99
C ALA A 24 -5.78 -6.08 2.12
N CYS A 25 -4.96 -5.05 2.28
CA CYS A 25 -5.39 -3.67 2.46
C CYS A 25 -5.59 -2.96 1.12
N ILE A 26 -4.91 -3.39 0.05
CA ILE A 26 -5.14 -2.92 -1.32
C ILE A 26 -5.82 -4.04 -2.08
N GLN A 27 -7.05 -3.81 -2.55
CA GLN A 27 -7.85 -4.83 -3.24
C GLN A 27 -8.06 -4.45 -4.70
N ASP A 28 -7.00 -4.62 -5.46
CA ASP A 28 -6.86 -4.28 -6.88
C ASP A 28 -6.91 -5.52 -7.80
N GLY A 29 -7.03 -6.72 -7.23
CA GLY A 29 -7.06 -7.97 -7.97
C GLY A 29 -5.70 -8.47 -8.45
N PHE A 30 -4.59 -7.83 -8.05
CA PHE A 30 -3.25 -8.34 -8.29
C PHE A 30 -2.84 -9.30 -7.17
N GLN A 31 -2.62 -10.56 -7.51
CA GLN A 31 -2.18 -11.57 -6.55
C GLN A 31 -0.66 -11.57 -6.45
N LEU A 32 -0.14 -11.37 -5.23
CA LEU A 32 1.30 -11.41 -4.97
C LEU A 32 1.87 -12.80 -5.27
N TYR A 33 2.92 -12.83 -6.07
CA TYR A 33 3.63 -14.07 -6.41
C TYR A 33 5.15 -13.97 -6.19
N HIS A 34 5.66 -12.76 -5.94
CA HIS A 34 7.06 -12.52 -5.67
C HIS A 34 7.22 -11.55 -4.49
N HIS A 35 8.10 -11.92 -3.56
CA HIS A 35 8.45 -11.13 -2.37
C HIS A 35 9.97 -11.09 -2.26
N CYS A 36 10.56 -9.90 -2.32
CA CYS A 36 11.98 -9.69 -2.08
C CYS A 36 12.16 -8.73 -0.90
N PHE A 37 12.85 -9.21 0.13
CA PHE A 37 13.16 -8.46 1.35
C PHE A 37 14.67 -8.28 1.45
N VAL A 38 15.14 -7.03 1.44
CA VAL A 38 16.57 -6.69 1.53
C VAL A 38 16.77 -5.85 2.79
N PHE A 39 17.84 -6.11 3.54
CA PHE A 39 18.17 -5.36 4.75
C PHE A 39 19.68 -5.22 4.93
N ASP A 40 20.09 -4.24 5.73
CA ASP A 40 21.50 -3.98 6.06
C ASP A 40 21.82 -4.26 7.54
N GLU A 41 23.10 -4.11 7.91
CA GLU A 41 23.58 -4.32 9.28
C GLU A 41 23.13 -3.24 10.27
N ARG A 42 22.59 -2.12 9.78
CA ARG A 42 22.06 -1.04 10.62
C ARG A 42 20.61 -1.32 11.02
N GLY A 43 19.91 -2.13 10.24
CA GLY A 43 18.50 -2.47 10.39
C GLY A 43 17.60 -1.74 9.41
N ASN A 44 18.16 -1.07 8.40
CA ASN A 44 17.37 -0.53 7.29
C ASN A 44 16.89 -1.68 6.42
N TRP A 45 15.72 -1.53 5.82
CA TRP A 45 15.15 -2.55 4.96
C TRP A 45 14.35 -1.96 3.81
N ALA A 46 14.22 -2.75 2.74
CA ALA A 46 13.38 -2.46 1.61
C ALA A 46 12.62 -3.72 1.21
N VAL A 47 11.38 -3.56 0.76
CA VAL A 47 10.57 -4.64 0.20
C VAL A 47 10.16 -4.30 -1.21
N ILE A 48 10.34 -5.27 -2.11
CA ILE A 48 9.84 -5.20 -3.48
C ILE A 48 8.94 -6.41 -3.67
N GLN A 49 7.64 -6.15 -3.80
CA GLN A 49 6.63 -7.17 -4.04
C GLN A 49 6.13 -7.05 -5.47
N GLN A 50 5.79 -8.18 -6.09
CA GLN A 50 5.16 -8.19 -7.40
C GLN A 50 3.87 -9.00 -7.35
N GLY A 51 2.79 -8.33 -7.75
CA GLY A 51 1.48 -8.91 -7.97
C GLY A 51 1.18 -9.07 -9.46
N MET A 52 0.43 -10.10 -9.81
CA MET A 52 -0.06 -10.35 -11.17
C MET A 52 -1.59 -10.36 -11.18
N ASN A 53 -2.17 -9.72 -12.17
CA ASN A 53 -3.59 -9.84 -12.47
C ASN A 53 -3.73 -10.65 -13.77
N ASP A 54 -4.17 -11.90 -13.64
CA ASP A 54 -4.26 -12.84 -14.76
C ASP A 54 -5.26 -12.38 -15.83
N CYS A 55 -6.38 -11.77 -15.42
CA CYS A 55 -7.41 -11.29 -16.35
C CYS A 55 -6.91 -10.11 -17.18
N LEU A 56 -6.07 -9.24 -16.60
CA LEU A 56 -5.53 -8.06 -17.27
C LEU A 56 -4.18 -8.35 -17.94
N HIS A 57 -3.57 -9.51 -17.68
CA HIS A 57 -2.20 -9.84 -18.06
C HIS A 57 -1.20 -8.73 -17.69
N LYS A 58 -1.40 -8.10 -16.53
CA LYS A 58 -0.56 -7.01 -16.02
C LYS A 58 0.10 -7.39 -14.71
N ALA A 59 1.28 -6.81 -14.51
CA ALA A 59 1.98 -6.86 -13.24
C ALA A 59 1.89 -5.51 -12.52
N ARG A 60 1.92 -5.57 -11.19
CA ARG A 60 2.00 -4.41 -10.29
C ARG A 60 3.13 -4.63 -9.31
N ARG A 61 3.96 -3.62 -9.10
CA ARG A 61 5.07 -3.68 -8.13
C ARG A 61 4.79 -2.74 -6.97
N TYR A 62 4.97 -3.25 -5.77
CA TYR A 62 4.79 -2.50 -4.53
C TYR A 62 6.16 -2.34 -3.89
N HIS A 63 6.51 -1.10 -3.57
CA HIS A 63 7.81 -0.72 -3.04
C HIS A 63 7.65 -0.16 -1.64
N TRP A 64 8.45 -0.69 -0.73
CA TRP A 64 8.54 -0.24 0.65
C TRP A 64 9.99 0.10 0.94
N PHE A 65 10.21 1.17 1.69
CA PHE A 65 11.52 1.53 2.19
C PHE A 65 11.41 2.01 3.63
N SER A 66 12.21 1.42 4.53
CA SER A 66 12.15 1.73 5.95
C SER A 66 12.48 3.19 6.28
N GLY A 67 13.21 3.88 5.38
CA GLY A 67 13.53 5.30 5.56
C GLY A 67 12.39 6.26 5.24
N ASP A 68 11.37 5.81 4.50
CA ASP A 68 10.19 6.62 4.15
C ASP A 68 9.02 6.37 5.11
N ILE A 69 9.13 5.35 5.97
CA ILE A 69 8.11 4.96 6.94
C ILE A 69 8.37 5.72 8.24
N GLU A 70 7.50 6.68 8.54
CA GLU A 70 7.59 7.46 9.77
C GLU A 70 7.04 6.68 10.97
N GLU A 71 5.71 6.48 11.03
CA GLU A 71 5.03 5.92 12.21
C GLU A 71 4.08 4.76 11.90
N SER A 72 3.61 4.62 10.66
CA SER A 72 2.55 3.67 10.32
C SER A 72 2.98 2.67 9.26
N MET A 73 2.79 1.37 9.55
CA MET A 73 2.93 0.33 8.54
C MET A 73 1.67 0.15 7.69
N VAL A 74 0.61 0.92 7.95
CA VAL A 74 -0.70 0.74 7.30
C VAL A 74 -1.25 2.01 6.64
N ASN A 75 -0.78 3.20 7.01
CA ASN A 75 -1.19 4.46 6.41
C ASN A 75 -0.12 4.95 5.43
N GLU A 76 -0.45 4.94 4.15
CA GLU A 76 0.41 5.32 3.02
C GLU A 76 1.86 4.81 3.16
N PRO A 77 2.09 3.52 3.45
CA PRO A 77 3.41 3.04 3.84
C PRO A 77 4.35 2.77 2.65
N HIS A 78 3.82 2.86 1.42
CA HIS A 78 4.55 2.57 0.19
C HIS A 78 5.38 3.78 -0.24
N SER A 79 6.65 3.53 -0.56
CA SER A 79 7.45 4.50 -1.31
C SER A 79 7.03 4.60 -2.78
N GLY A 80 6.31 3.59 -3.29
CA GLY A 80 5.62 3.66 -4.56
C GLY A 80 4.91 2.37 -4.96
N ILE A 81 3.81 2.50 -5.70
CA ILE A 81 3.10 1.39 -6.34
C ILE A 81 3.12 1.63 -7.83
N CYS A 82 3.84 0.78 -8.57
CA CYS A 82 4.08 0.92 -9.99
C CYS A 82 3.20 -0.04 -10.79
N CYS A 83 2.39 0.48 -11.70
CA CYS A 83 1.61 -0.32 -12.65
C CYS A 83 1.40 0.44 -13.97
N ASP A 84 1.34 -0.30 -15.07
CA ASP A 84 1.08 0.25 -16.41
C ASP A 84 -0.37 0.73 -16.58
N ILE A 85 -1.25 0.22 -15.72
CA ILE A 85 -2.68 0.51 -15.75
C ILE A 85 -3.11 1.07 -14.40
N LYS A 86 -4.11 1.94 -14.47
CA LYS A 86 -4.84 2.41 -13.29
C LYS A 86 -6.25 1.89 -13.41
N LEU A 87 -6.73 1.28 -12.33
CA LEU A 87 -8.07 0.74 -12.25
C LEU A 87 -9.05 1.83 -11.81
N ASP A 88 -10.29 1.76 -12.29
CA ASP A 88 -11.32 2.76 -11.98
C ASP A 88 -11.73 2.74 -10.50
N ARG A 89 -11.71 1.55 -9.88
CA ARG A 89 -12.17 1.35 -8.51
C ARG A 89 -11.34 0.29 -7.80
N VAL A 90 -10.59 0.70 -6.77
CA VAL A 90 -9.75 -0.16 -5.94
C VAL A 90 -10.04 0.16 -4.49
N LEU A 91 -10.46 -0.83 -3.69
CA LEU A 91 -10.54 -0.61 -2.25
C LEU A 91 -9.13 -0.49 -1.69
N ASP A 92 -8.80 0.69 -1.18
CA ASP A 92 -7.50 1.01 -0.62
C ASP A 92 -7.65 1.44 0.85
N MET A 93 -7.43 0.48 1.75
CA MET A 93 -7.40 0.73 3.20
C MET A 93 -6.08 1.36 3.66
N THR A 94 -5.10 1.56 2.78
CA THR A 94 -3.83 2.19 3.10
C THR A 94 -3.84 3.71 2.90
N SER A 95 -4.67 4.22 1.99
CA SER A 95 -4.87 5.66 1.77
C SER A 95 -5.13 6.44 3.07
N GLY A 96 -4.62 7.68 3.17
CA GLY A 96 -4.96 8.60 4.25
C GLY A 96 -6.47 8.89 4.34
N GLU A 97 -7.19 8.83 3.22
CA GLU A 97 -8.66 8.98 3.17
C GLU A 97 -9.38 7.84 3.93
N SER A 98 -8.72 6.69 4.14
CA SER A 98 -9.27 5.51 4.82
C SER A 98 -9.03 5.49 6.34
N GLU A 99 -8.44 6.55 6.91
CA GLU A 99 -8.13 6.68 8.35
C GLU A 99 -9.32 6.32 9.26
N GLU A 100 -10.46 6.97 9.03
CA GLU A 100 -11.65 6.76 9.86
C GLU A 100 -12.27 5.38 9.62
N ALA A 101 -12.20 4.86 8.39
CA ALA A 101 -12.65 3.51 8.07
C ALA A 101 -11.80 2.43 8.77
N ARG A 102 -10.48 2.66 8.88
CA ARG A 102 -9.57 1.80 9.66
C ARG A 102 -9.94 1.80 11.14
N LYS A 103 -10.19 2.96 11.75
CA LYS A 103 -10.60 3.06 13.17
C LYS A 103 -11.94 2.36 13.42
N CYS A 104 -12.95 2.64 12.60
CA CYS A 104 -14.24 1.97 12.68
C CYS A 104 -14.11 0.45 12.49
N SER A 105 -13.22 -0.02 11.60
CA SER A 105 -12.98 -1.45 11.40
C SER A 105 -12.51 -2.16 12.67
N VAL A 106 -11.69 -1.51 13.50
CA VAL A 106 -11.24 -2.07 14.79
C VAL A 106 -12.41 -2.21 15.75
N VAL A 107 -13.21 -1.14 15.91
CA VAL A 107 -14.40 -1.12 16.77
C VAL A 107 -15.40 -2.20 16.33
N ILE A 108 -15.71 -2.27 15.02
CA ILE A 108 -16.61 -3.27 14.45
C ILE A 108 -16.08 -4.68 14.68
N ALA A 109 -14.77 -4.91 14.54
CA ALA A 109 -14.21 -6.24 14.70
C ALA A 109 -14.29 -6.72 16.16
N GLN A 110 -14.12 -5.82 17.13
CA GLN A 110 -14.23 -6.12 18.57
C GLN A 110 -15.69 -6.32 18.99
N GLU A 111 -16.61 -5.51 18.45
CA GLU A 111 -18.00 -5.42 18.91
C GLU A 111 -19.01 -5.90 17.86
N PHE A 112 -18.57 -6.82 16.99
CA PHE A 112 -19.23 -7.22 15.74
C PHE A 112 -20.74 -7.53 15.87
N GLU A 113 -21.15 -8.31 16.87
CA GLU A 113 -22.56 -8.65 17.09
C GLU A 113 -23.42 -7.44 17.46
N ARG A 114 -22.86 -6.52 18.24
CA ARG A 114 -23.57 -5.30 18.65
C ARG A 114 -23.69 -4.34 17.48
N GLU A 115 -22.63 -4.19 16.70
CA GLU A 115 -22.62 -3.35 15.51
C GLU A 115 -23.55 -3.89 14.42
N LEU A 116 -23.62 -5.21 14.19
CA LEU A 116 -24.60 -5.76 13.26
C LEU A 116 -26.05 -5.48 13.69
N LYS A 117 -26.35 -5.49 14.98
CA LYS A 117 -27.70 -5.16 15.49
C LYS A 117 -28.04 -3.67 15.32
N SER A 118 -27.05 -2.79 15.21
CA SER A 118 -27.25 -1.35 15.03
C SER A 118 -27.63 -0.98 13.58
N LEU A 119 -27.43 -1.89 12.62
CA LEU A 119 -27.84 -1.75 11.23
C LEU A 119 -29.36 -1.62 11.10
N LYS A 120 -29.87 -0.38 11.18
CA LYS A 120 -31.24 -0.03 10.79
C LYS A 120 -31.31 0.08 9.27
N ILE A 121 -31.40 -1.06 8.57
CA ILE A 121 -31.39 -1.13 7.10
C ILE A 121 -32.64 -0.42 6.53
N LYS A 122 -32.52 0.88 6.20
CA LYS A 122 -33.51 1.61 5.40
C LYS A 122 -33.24 1.32 3.91
N LYS A 123 -33.81 0.22 3.39
CA LYS A 123 -33.87 -0.13 1.96
C LYS A 123 -32.50 -0.18 1.24
N LEU A 124 -31.93 -1.38 1.14
CA LEU A 124 -30.89 -1.67 0.16
C LEU A 124 -31.54 -2.20 -1.12
N VAL A 125 -31.34 -1.51 -2.25
CA VAL A 125 -31.37 -2.21 -3.56
C VAL A 125 -30.04 -2.96 -3.63
N MET A 126 -30.00 -4.14 -3.03
CA MET A 126 -28.90 -5.08 -3.16
C MET A 126 -28.97 -5.76 -4.54
N PRO A 127 -27.84 -5.98 -5.24
CA PRO A 127 -27.77 -6.98 -6.30
C PRO A 127 -28.27 -8.33 -5.75
N ARG A 128 -28.87 -9.17 -6.62
CA ARG A 128 -29.40 -10.49 -6.23
C ARG A 128 -28.32 -11.25 -5.45
N HIS A 129 -28.60 -11.51 -4.17
CA HIS A 129 -27.81 -12.20 -3.13
C HIS A 129 -26.87 -11.31 -2.30
N HIS A 130 -27.27 -10.94 -1.06
CA HIS A 130 -26.81 -11.57 0.19
C HIS A 130 -27.39 -10.84 1.42
N GLU A 131 -28.36 -11.45 2.11
CA GLU A 131 -28.74 -11.03 3.47
C GLU A 131 -27.72 -11.64 4.44
N LEU A 132 -26.97 -10.80 5.15
CA LEU A 132 -26.00 -11.24 6.16
C LEU A 132 -26.73 -11.55 7.47
N TYR A 133 -27.19 -12.79 7.63
CA TYR A 133 -27.68 -13.28 8.92
C TYR A 133 -26.53 -13.86 9.77
N GLU A 134 -26.68 -13.79 11.08
CA GLU A 134 -25.77 -14.32 12.11
C GLU A 134 -25.44 -15.82 11.89
N PHE A 135 -26.31 -16.58 11.20
CA PHE A 135 -26.10 -17.99 10.85
C PHE A 135 -25.17 -18.24 9.63
N HIS A 136 -24.80 -17.19 8.87
CA HIS A 136 -23.93 -17.29 7.68
C HIS A 136 -22.43 -17.10 7.97
N LEU A 137 -22.04 -16.81 9.22
CA LEU A 137 -20.63 -16.85 9.58
C LEU A 137 -20.15 -18.31 9.59
N SER A 138 -19.38 -18.65 8.55
CA SER A 138 -18.64 -19.91 8.48
C SER A 138 -17.92 -20.17 9.81
N LYS A 139 -17.71 -21.45 10.16
CA LYS A 139 -16.94 -21.84 11.36
C LYS A 139 -15.60 -21.09 11.44
N HIS A 140 -14.99 -20.82 10.28
CA HIS A 140 -13.78 -20.03 10.15
C HIS A 140 -13.96 -18.56 10.55
N GLY A 141 -15.04 -17.91 10.09
CA GLY A 141 -15.35 -16.53 10.45
C GLY A 141 -15.58 -16.34 11.95
N ARG A 142 -16.30 -17.26 12.60
CA ARG A 142 -16.49 -17.23 14.06
C ARG A 142 -15.16 -17.36 14.82
N ALA A 143 -14.32 -18.32 14.42
CA ALA A 143 -13.00 -18.49 15.03
C ALA A 143 -12.08 -17.26 14.85
N ILE A 144 -12.25 -16.49 13.77
CA ILE A 144 -11.52 -15.22 13.60
C ILE A 144 -12.05 -14.16 14.55
N LEU A 145 -13.37 -14.00 14.67
CA LEU A 145 -13.97 -13.03 15.60
C LEU A 145 -13.61 -13.33 17.06
N GLU A 146 -13.63 -14.60 17.47
CA GLU A 146 -13.17 -15.03 18.80
C GLU A 146 -11.71 -14.67 19.06
N LYS A 147 -10.83 -14.86 18.07
CA LYS A 147 -9.43 -14.44 18.16
C LYS A 147 -9.29 -12.93 18.28
N ILE A 148 -10.05 -12.16 17.52
CA ILE A 148 -10.03 -10.70 17.59
C ILE A 148 -10.48 -10.23 18.98
N LYS A 149 -11.57 -10.80 19.52
CA LYS A 149 -12.04 -10.52 20.88
C LYS A 149 -11.02 -10.90 21.95
N THR A 150 -10.24 -11.96 21.72
CA THR A 150 -9.20 -12.41 22.69
C THR A 150 -7.94 -11.54 22.63
N ILE A 151 -7.53 -11.13 21.43
CA ILE A 151 -6.31 -10.33 21.21
C ILE A 151 -6.55 -8.86 21.54
N GLU A 152 -7.79 -8.37 21.37
CA GLU A 152 -8.19 -6.98 21.60
C GLU A 152 -7.25 -5.98 20.88
N PRO A 153 -7.18 -6.01 19.53
CA PRO A 153 -6.23 -5.19 18.79
C PRO A 153 -6.49 -3.70 19.04
N LYS A 154 -5.45 -2.95 19.40
CA LYS A 154 -5.56 -1.53 19.76
C LYS A 154 -5.68 -0.62 18.54
N ASN A 155 -5.19 -1.08 17.40
CA ASN A 155 -5.14 -0.33 16.16
C ASN A 155 -5.32 -1.26 14.96
N TYR A 156 -5.40 -0.65 13.78
CA TYR A 156 -5.65 -1.38 12.54
C TYR A 156 -4.49 -2.30 12.14
N GLU A 157 -3.25 -1.91 12.46
CA GLU A 157 -2.06 -2.73 12.20
C GLU A 157 -2.08 -4.04 12.99
N GLU A 158 -2.38 -3.97 14.29
CA GLU A 158 -2.58 -5.14 15.14
C GLU A 158 -3.73 -6.02 14.65
N LEU A 159 -4.85 -5.40 14.23
CA LEU A 159 -6.00 -6.12 13.70
C LEU A 159 -5.63 -6.96 12.46
N ILE A 160 -4.96 -6.36 11.47
CA ILE A 160 -4.58 -7.08 10.25
C ILE A 160 -3.46 -8.09 10.49
N ALA A 161 -2.64 -7.90 11.52
CA ALA A 161 -1.60 -8.85 11.90
C ALA A 161 -2.18 -10.18 12.46
N ILE A 162 -3.45 -10.20 12.89
CA ILE A 162 -4.12 -11.40 13.39
C ILE A 162 -4.25 -12.46 12.28
N LYS A 163 -3.71 -13.65 12.55
CA LYS A 163 -3.79 -14.79 11.63
C LYS A 163 -5.24 -15.17 11.34
N GLY A 164 -5.63 -15.01 10.07
CA GLY A 164 -6.98 -15.29 9.57
C GLY A 164 -7.72 -14.04 9.10
N VAL A 165 -7.30 -12.84 9.53
CA VAL A 165 -7.86 -11.57 9.03
C VAL A 165 -7.33 -11.33 7.61
N GLY A 166 -8.09 -11.75 6.60
CA GLY A 166 -7.69 -11.66 5.19
C GLY A 166 -8.39 -10.53 4.42
N PRO A 167 -8.16 -10.44 3.09
CA PRO A 167 -8.79 -9.43 2.23
C PRO A 167 -10.32 -9.42 2.35
N LYS A 168 -10.94 -10.61 2.46
CA LYS A 168 -12.40 -10.74 2.64
C LYS A 168 -12.89 -10.12 3.95
N THR A 169 -12.17 -10.35 5.05
CA THR A 169 -12.50 -9.77 6.36
C THR A 169 -12.34 -8.26 6.33
N ILE A 170 -11.22 -7.77 5.80
CA ILE A 170 -10.96 -6.33 5.65
C ILE A 170 -12.04 -5.65 4.81
N ARG A 171 -12.43 -6.25 3.68
CA ARG A 171 -13.52 -5.73 2.84
C ARG A 171 -14.83 -5.65 3.59
N ALA A 172 -15.18 -6.70 4.34
CA ALA A 172 -16.41 -6.72 5.12
C ALA A 172 -16.42 -5.62 6.19
N LEU A 173 -15.32 -5.45 6.93
CA LEU A 173 -15.20 -4.41 7.95
C LEU A 173 -15.29 -3.00 7.35
N ALA A 174 -14.63 -2.77 6.21
CA ALA A 174 -14.69 -1.49 5.50
C ALA A 174 -16.11 -1.15 5.00
N LEU A 175 -16.84 -2.14 4.47
CA LEU A 175 -18.23 -1.97 4.05
C LEU A 175 -19.15 -1.69 5.25
N ILE A 176 -18.98 -2.41 6.35
CA ILE A 176 -19.78 -2.19 7.57
C ILE A 176 -19.48 -0.81 8.16
N SER A 177 -18.22 -0.36 8.12
CA SER A 177 -17.82 1.00 8.51
C SER A 177 -18.55 2.07 7.72
N GLU A 178 -18.65 1.91 6.40
CA GLU A 178 -19.42 2.82 5.55
C GLU A 178 -20.92 2.78 5.89
N LEU A 179 -21.49 1.59 6.09
CA LEU A 179 -22.93 1.41 6.33
C LEU A 179 -23.40 1.91 7.70
N ILE A 180 -22.64 1.65 8.77
CA ILE A 180 -23.03 2.02 10.14
C ILE A 180 -22.63 3.46 10.45
N TYR A 181 -21.41 3.84 10.07
CA TYR A 181 -20.79 5.09 10.51
C TYR A 181 -20.66 6.14 9.39
N GLY A 182 -21.00 5.81 8.15
CA GLY A 182 -20.78 6.70 7.00
C GLY A 182 -19.29 6.95 6.72
N LYS A 183 -18.40 6.10 7.25
CA LYS A 183 -16.94 6.21 7.10
C LYS A 183 -16.48 5.28 5.99
N ALA A 184 -16.60 5.78 4.75
CA ALA A 184 -16.19 5.07 3.56
C ALA A 184 -14.66 4.96 3.47
N PRO A 185 -14.12 3.83 3.01
CA PRO A 185 -12.71 3.74 2.63
C PRO A 185 -12.47 4.45 1.29
N SER A 186 -11.20 4.70 0.96
CA SER A 186 -10.81 5.14 -0.38
C SER A 186 -11.07 4.03 -1.40
N TYR A 187 -11.61 4.46 -2.54
CA TYR A 187 -11.80 3.60 -3.71
C TYR A 187 -10.86 3.97 -4.87
N ARG A 188 -9.87 4.84 -4.61
CA ARG A 188 -8.89 5.30 -5.59
C ARG A 188 -7.78 4.27 -5.74
N ASP A 189 -7.36 4.00 -6.97
CA ASP A 189 -6.18 3.18 -7.21
C ASP A 189 -4.89 3.93 -6.79
N PRO A 190 -4.12 3.40 -5.81
CA PRO A 190 -2.89 4.03 -5.34
C PRO A 190 -1.72 3.87 -6.32
N ALA A 191 -1.90 3.10 -7.41
CA ALA A 191 -0.89 2.98 -8.45
C ALA A 191 -0.53 4.37 -9.02
N VAL A 192 0.77 4.65 -8.95
CA VAL A 192 1.43 5.74 -9.65
C VAL A 192 1.93 5.16 -10.97
N TYR A 193 1.63 5.83 -12.08
CA TYR A 193 2.15 5.43 -13.38
C TYR A 193 3.68 5.50 -13.35
N SER A 194 4.31 4.34 -13.36
CA SER A 194 5.75 4.24 -13.50
C SER A 194 6.04 3.96 -14.95
N PHE A 195 6.16 5.03 -15.76
CA PHE A 195 7.13 5.13 -16.84
C PHE A 195 7.40 6.59 -17.17
N ALA A 196 8.33 7.19 -16.43
CA ALA A 196 9.27 8.05 -17.13
C ALA A 196 10.18 7.19 -18.05
N HIS A 197 10.47 5.91 -17.70
CA HIS A 197 11.36 5.01 -18.48
C HIS A 197 10.91 3.56 -18.60
N GLY A 198 10.12 3.26 -19.64
CA GLY A 198 10.16 1.96 -20.31
C GLY A 198 9.62 0.73 -19.56
N GLY A 199 8.53 0.16 -20.09
CA GLY A 199 7.98 -1.12 -19.67
C GLY A 199 8.84 -2.31 -20.05
N LYS A 200 8.63 -3.39 -19.30
CA LYS A 200 9.38 -4.66 -19.36
C LYS A 200 9.19 -5.43 -20.68
N ASP A 201 8.27 -5.00 -21.55
CA ASP A 201 7.87 -5.77 -22.73
C ASP A 201 8.40 -5.21 -24.07
N GLY A 202 9.43 -4.37 -24.05
CA GLY A 202 10.41 -4.37 -25.15
C GLY A 202 9.96 -3.86 -26.53
N TRP A 203 9.23 -2.75 -26.60
CA TRP A 203 9.21 -1.86 -27.78
C TRP A 203 9.22 -0.39 -27.30
N PRO A 204 10.13 0.47 -27.77
CA PRO A 204 10.45 1.70 -27.05
C PRO A 204 9.28 2.70 -27.10
N TYR A 205 8.74 3.07 -25.93
CA TYR A 205 8.14 4.40 -25.79
C TYR A 205 9.26 5.41 -26.01
N PRO A 206 9.19 6.31 -27.02
CA PRO A 206 10.18 7.34 -27.17
C PRO A 206 10.23 8.15 -25.88
N VAL A 207 11.42 8.27 -25.28
CA VAL A 207 11.63 9.13 -24.11
C VAL A 207 11.02 10.49 -24.46
N ASN A 208 10.03 10.93 -23.68
CA ASN A 208 9.45 12.25 -23.87
C ASN A 208 10.49 13.28 -23.40
N LYS A 209 11.43 13.59 -24.31
CA LYS A 209 12.60 14.46 -24.07
C LYS A 209 12.18 15.78 -23.44
N LYS A 210 11.04 16.32 -23.88
CA LYS A 210 10.49 17.57 -23.35
C LYS A 210 10.13 17.49 -21.87
N ARG A 211 9.42 16.42 -21.43
CA ARG A 211 9.12 16.19 -20.01
C ARG A 211 10.37 15.93 -19.18
N TYR A 212 11.38 15.36 -19.82
CA TYR A 212 12.70 15.12 -19.25
C TYR A 212 13.43 16.41 -18.90
N ASP A 213 13.53 17.30 -19.89
CA ASP A 213 14.14 18.61 -19.75
C ASP A 213 13.38 19.46 -18.72
N GLU A 214 12.04 19.40 -18.72
CA GLU A 214 11.18 20.08 -17.74
C GLU A 214 11.43 19.58 -16.30
N SER A 215 11.61 18.27 -16.12
CA SER A 215 11.89 17.66 -14.81
C SER A 215 13.30 18.01 -14.31
N ILE A 216 14.31 17.97 -15.19
CA ILE A 216 15.68 18.38 -14.88
C ILE A 216 15.73 19.87 -14.52
N TYR A 217 15.03 20.71 -15.28
CA TYR A 217 14.93 22.13 -15.00
C TYR A 217 14.30 22.41 -13.64
N THR A 218 13.18 21.75 -13.34
CA THR A 218 12.48 21.89 -12.05
C THR A 218 13.36 21.45 -10.89
N LEU A 219 14.04 20.31 -11.01
CA LEU A 219 14.98 19.84 -9.99
C LEU A 219 16.17 20.78 -9.81
N ARG A 220 16.69 21.36 -10.90
CA ARG A 220 17.76 22.37 -10.86
C ARG A 220 17.30 23.62 -10.10
N GLN A 221 16.10 24.13 -10.37
CA GLN A 221 15.53 25.27 -9.67
C GLN A 221 15.35 24.99 -8.17
N ILE A 222 14.77 23.83 -7.82
CA ILE A 222 14.62 23.42 -6.42
C ILE A 222 15.97 23.34 -5.69
N ILE A 223 16.99 22.77 -6.34
CA ILE A 223 18.34 22.69 -5.77
C ILE A 223 18.94 24.09 -5.61
N GLU A 224 18.76 24.99 -6.58
CA GLU A 224 19.25 26.37 -6.55
C GLU A 224 18.60 27.23 -5.46
N GLU A 225 17.32 27.00 -5.18
CA GLU A 225 16.56 27.70 -4.13
C GLU A 225 16.74 27.08 -2.74
N ALA A 226 17.11 25.80 -2.66
CA ALA A 226 17.31 25.10 -1.40
C ALA A 226 18.37 25.79 -0.53
N LYS A 227 18.04 26.01 0.76
CA LYS A 227 18.93 26.58 1.79
C LYS A 227 19.93 25.53 2.33
N ILE A 228 20.67 24.90 1.43
CA ILE A 228 21.71 23.90 1.74
C ILE A 228 23.11 24.50 1.62
N GLY A 229 24.09 23.87 2.28
CA GLY A 229 25.48 24.33 2.26
C GLY A 229 26.08 24.37 0.84
N LYS A 230 26.86 25.41 0.55
CA LYS A 230 27.42 25.68 -0.80
C LYS A 230 28.17 24.48 -1.40
N ARG A 231 28.88 23.71 -0.56
CA ARG A 231 29.67 22.54 -0.97
C ARG A 231 28.79 21.33 -1.33
N GLU A 232 27.63 21.21 -0.70
CA GLU A 232 26.65 20.16 -0.94
C GLU A 232 25.81 20.47 -2.18
N LYS A 233 25.38 21.72 -2.32
CA LYS A 233 24.72 22.26 -3.52
C LYS A 233 25.54 21.99 -4.80
N LEU A 234 26.83 22.30 -4.77
CA LEU A 234 27.75 22.03 -5.89
C LEU A 234 27.89 20.53 -6.20
N ARG A 235 27.85 19.66 -5.19
CA ARG A 235 27.97 18.21 -5.38
C ARG A 235 26.72 17.65 -6.07
N VAL A 236 25.53 18.10 -5.66
CA VAL A 236 24.25 17.66 -6.24
C VAL A 236 24.09 18.19 -7.66
N LEU A 237 24.40 19.47 -7.92
CA LEU A 237 24.37 20.05 -9.27
C LEU A 237 25.36 19.34 -10.23
N LYS A 238 26.54 18.95 -9.75
CA LYS A 238 27.51 18.21 -10.55
C LYS A 238 27.04 16.79 -10.89
N ARG A 239 26.31 16.13 -9.97
CA ARG A 239 25.68 14.83 -10.26
C ARG A 239 24.56 14.98 -11.28
N LEU A 240 23.73 16.00 -11.14
CA LEU A 240 22.63 16.29 -12.08
C LEU A 240 23.15 16.56 -13.50
N SER A 241 24.25 17.31 -13.66
CA SER A 241 24.84 17.59 -14.97
C SER A 241 25.54 16.40 -15.63
N ILE A 242 26.09 15.47 -14.83
CA ILE A 242 26.62 14.20 -15.36
C ILE A 242 25.48 13.33 -15.88
N THR A 243 24.37 13.26 -15.14
CA THR A 243 23.16 12.54 -15.56
C THR A 243 22.58 13.13 -16.84
N GLU A 244 22.48 14.45 -16.95
CA GLU A 244 22.06 15.16 -18.16
C GLU A 244 22.91 14.77 -19.37
N LYS A 245 24.25 14.82 -19.24
CA LYS A 245 25.18 14.43 -20.32
C LYS A 245 25.07 12.96 -20.73
N LEU A 246 24.91 12.04 -19.77
CA LEU A 246 24.74 10.61 -20.05
C LEU A 246 23.48 10.33 -20.90
N PHE A 247 22.43 11.13 -20.73
CA PHE A 247 21.23 11.04 -21.57
C PHE A 247 21.40 11.70 -22.93
N GLU A 248 22.31 12.67 -23.07
CA GLU A 248 22.66 13.25 -24.37
C GLU A 248 23.53 12.32 -25.23
N THR A 249 24.44 11.55 -24.65
CA THR A 249 25.28 10.59 -25.40
C THR A 249 24.51 9.38 -25.91
N ASN A 250 23.38 9.03 -25.28
CA ASN A 250 22.44 8.01 -25.77
C ASN A 250 21.48 8.55 -26.86
N LYS A 251 21.75 9.74 -27.44
CA LYS A 251 21.00 10.33 -28.57
C LYS A 251 21.45 9.81 -29.95
N SER A 252 22.42 8.89 -30.05
CA SER A 252 22.87 8.25 -31.31
C SER A 252 22.26 6.87 -31.54
#